data_AF-A0A3B4BM33-F1
#
_entry.id   AF-A0A3B4BM33-F1
#
_cell.length_a   1.000
_cell.length_b   1.000
_cell.length_c   1.000
_cell.angle_alpha   90.00
_cell.angle_beta   90.00
_cell.angle_gamma   90.00
#
_symmetry.space_group_name_H-M   'P 1'
#
loop_
_entity.id
_entity.type
_entity.pdbx_description
1 polymer ?
#
loop_
_entity_poly.entity_id
_entity_poly.type
_entity_poly.pdbx_seq_one_letter_code
_entity_poly.pdbx_strand_id
1 'polypeptide(L)'
;MLYQLNVVQPIKYSSTCPMVANTSLDLSKSVLYSGPVDPAQWVGLRKTKGRVLDYLLSNLTMLALLAFEVTVYRHQELYRLRRGETPPPTRTLFDDITRCHLDEGLLNCTKYFINYFFYKFGLETCFLLAVNVIGQRMDVFAVGHALALISIMWRRSRSLISAVWPCYCYFLSGILCVQYILCIGYPPASCADYPWRAPSSSLDSNVVKWLFLPDHLTPPNPIFLLYDFLLLLGASLQRQVFEEELQPHVQQRAGDNTELELDQDPDLIRRLPSNPVPDFMLCRSYLDMLKVIIFCYMFWFVLTIIFITGTTRISVFCMGYLVACFYFLLVGGDLLLKPLSSILLYWDCLIGYNVFVITMKNILSILACGFIKSLVVNHCWLIQLFSLACTIKGYSKRGDHLGWHLLLFPAAAEESVQEPLLPLRTPGSAQHPVASVKVQPCLLTPAAVTMFTCTRTSECAEQLKATLVPVYSRSKNCTGVNEVYEMFRVIL
;
A
#
# COMPACT_ATOMS: atom_id res chain seq x y z
N MET A 1 18.33 17.52 28.13
CA MET A 1 19.27 18.59 28.52
C MET A 1 20.11 18.23 29.73
N LEU A 2 19.51 17.84 30.86
CA LEU A 2 20.24 17.47 32.09
C LEU A 2 21.34 16.40 31.90
N TYR A 3 21.09 15.37 31.07
CA TYR A 3 22.04 14.28 30.78
C TYR A 3 23.35 14.75 30.10
N GLN A 4 23.40 15.98 29.56
CA GLN A 4 24.59 16.52 28.91
C GLN A 4 25.61 17.10 29.90
N LEU A 5 25.24 17.26 31.19
CA LEU A 5 26.15 17.80 32.21
C LEU A 5 27.42 16.95 32.34
N ASN A 6 28.54 17.61 32.67
CA ASN A 6 29.84 16.93 32.83
C ASN A 6 29.88 15.96 34.02
N VAL A 7 29.01 16.18 35.01
CA VAL A 7 28.86 15.31 36.19
C VAL A 7 28.38 13.91 35.80
N VAL A 8 27.55 13.80 34.75
CA VAL A 8 27.04 12.52 34.27
C VAL A 8 28.08 11.87 33.34
N GLN A 9 28.70 10.78 33.80
CA GLN A 9 29.71 10.04 33.05
C GLN A 9 29.15 8.66 32.65
N PRO A 10 28.76 8.44 31.37
CA PRO A 10 28.13 7.19 30.93
C PRO A 10 28.96 5.93 31.22
N ILE A 11 30.29 6.06 31.18
CA ILE A 11 31.25 4.97 31.41
C ILE A 11 31.08 4.34 32.82
N LYS A 12 30.63 5.12 33.81
CA LYS A 12 30.41 4.62 35.17
C LYS A 12 29.18 3.72 35.29
N TYR A 13 28.23 3.86 34.38
CA TYR A 13 26.94 3.17 34.40
C TYR A 13 26.80 2.12 33.29
N SER A 14 27.72 2.13 32.32
CA SER A 14 27.70 1.19 31.21
C SER A 14 28.06 -0.22 31.65
N SER A 15 27.35 -1.21 31.12
CA SER A 15 27.61 -2.63 31.38
C SER A 15 28.23 -3.28 30.14
N THR A 16 29.32 -4.03 30.31
CA THR A 16 29.93 -4.84 29.24
C THR A 16 29.39 -6.25 29.31
N CYS A 17 28.68 -6.69 28.28
CA CYS A 17 28.13 -8.04 28.22
C CYS A 17 29.16 -9.02 27.61
N PRO A 18 29.64 -10.02 28.37
CA PRO A 18 30.59 -11.00 27.85
C PRO A 18 29.90 -11.95 26.87
N MET A 19 30.55 -12.19 25.73
CA MET A 19 30.09 -13.15 24.73
C MET A 19 30.25 -14.59 25.25
N VAL A 20 29.22 -15.42 25.09
CA VAL A 20 29.29 -16.85 25.45
C VAL A 20 30.11 -17.59 24.38
N ALA A 21 31.08 -18.40 24.81
CA ALA A 21 32.12 -19.02 23.97
C ALA A 21 31.63 -19.88 22.77
N ASN A 22 30.34 -20.24 22.71
CA ASN A 22 29.73 -21.05 21.66
C ASN A 22 28.76 -20.27 20.74
N THR A 23 28.76 -18.94 20.79
CA THR A 23 27.89 -18.10 19.94
C THR A 23 28.56 -17.76 18.61
N SER A 24 27.78 -17.68 17.53
CA SER A 24 28.30 -17.50 16.16
C SER A 24 29.07 -16.17 16.01
N LEU A 25 30.09 -16.16 15.16
CA LEU A 25 30.92 -14.98 14.88
C LEU A 25 30.08 -13.79 14.40
N ASP A 26 28.91 -14.01 13.80
CA ASP A 26 28.00 -12.96 13.35
C ASP A 26 27.33 -12.22 14.50
N LEU A 27 27.11 -12.87 15.66
CA LEU A 27 26.52 -12.24 16.85
C LEU A 27 27.46 -11.18 17.47
N SER A 28 28.77 -11.26 17.21
CA SER A 28 29.75 -10.28 17.71
C SER A 28 29.48 -8.84 17.23
N LYS A 29 28.78 -8.68 16.09
CA LYS A 29 28.36 -7.39 15.54
C LYS A 29 27.07 -6.83 16.15
N SER A 30 26.37 -7.60 16.98
CA SER A 30 25.13 -7.15 17.61
C SER A 30 25.36 -6.01 18.59
N VAL A 31 24.29 -5.27 18.90
CA VAL A 31 24.31 -4.16 19.87
C VAL A 31 24.82 -4.62 21.25
N LEU A 32 24.59 -5.88 21.63
CA LEU A 32 24.94 -6.42 22.95
C LEU A 32 26.44 -6.67 23.12
N TYR A 33 27.10 -7.17 22.06
CA TYR A 33 28.48 -7.65 22.13
C TYR A 33 29.50 -6.70 21.48
N SER A 34 29.05 -5.72 20.70
CA SER A 34 29.94 -4.77 19.99
C SER A 34 30.64 -3.77 20.91
N GLY A 35 30.11 -3.49 22.11
CA GLY A 35 30.71 -2.54 23.05
C GLY A 35 29.95 -2.40 24.37
N PRO A 36 30.43 -1.53 25.28
CA PRO A 36 29.75 -1.26 26.54
C PRO A 36 28.37 -0.61 26.29
N VAL A 37 27.33 -1.19 26.90
CA VAL A 37 25.93 -0.75 26.73
C VAL A 37 25.57 0.25 27.81
N ASP A 38 25.11 1.45 27.42
CA ASP A 38 24.56 2.44 28.33
C ASP A 38 23.06 2.17 28.58
N PRO A 39 22.62 1.87 29.82
CA PRO A 39 21.21 1.66 30.13
C PRO A 39 20.33 2.87 29.81
N ALA A 40 20.87 4.09 29.89
CA ALA A 40 20.13 5.31 29.62
C ALA A 40 19.74 5.44 28.13
N GLN A 41 20.49 4.81 27.22
CA GLN A 41 20.22 4.86 25.79
C GLN A 41 18.89 4.17 25.43
N TRP A 42 18.52 3.10 26.14
CA TRP A 42 17.23 2.41 25.93
C TRP A 42 16.04 3.28 26.35
N VAL A 43 16.19 4.08 27.40
CA VAL A 43 15.20 5.09 27.83
C VAL A 43 15.12 6.27 26.83
N GLY A 44 16.09 6.39 25.93
CA GLY A 44 16.17 7.43 24.91
C GLY A 44 17.13 8.57 25.24
N LEU A 45 17.89 8.48 26.34
CA LEU A 45 18.89 9.47 26.73
C LEU A 45 20.23 9.17 26.08
N ARG A 46 20.74 10.11 25.27
CA ARG A 46 22.05 9.97 24.62
C ARG A 46 22.92 11.18 24.88
N LYS A 47 24.17 10.95 25.29
CA LYS A 47 25.18 12.01 25.41
C LYS A 47 25.74 12.34 24.03
N THR A 48 25.63 13.58 23.58
CA THR A 48 26.09 14.03 22.26
C THR A 48 27.36 14.86 22.39
N LYS A 49 28.38 14.56 21.57
CA LYS A 49 29.62 15.35 21.52
C LYS A 49 29.47 16.65 20.71
N GLY A 50 28.45 16.71 19.84
CA GLY A 50 28.15 17.87 18.99
C GLY A 50 27.16 18.85 19.64
N ARG A 51 26.51 19.67 18.81
CA ARG A 51 25.51 20.65 19.26
C ARG A 51 24.29 19.91 19.82
N VAL A 52 23.96 20.19 21.09
CA VAL A 52 22.80 19.61 21.78
C VAL A 52 21.49 19.92 21.05
N LEU A 53 21.45 21.03 20.30
CA LEU A 53 20.30 21.48 19.53
C LEU A 53 19.88 20.46 18.47
N ASP A 54 20.82 19.82 17.76
CA ASP A 54 20.49 18.87 16.70
C ASP A 54 19.74 17.64 17.25
N TYR A 55 20.12 17.19 18.45
CA TYR A 55 19.44 16.10 19.15
C TYR A 55 18.07 16.52 19.71
N LEU A 56 17.89 17.79 20.09
CA LEU A 56 16.62 18.30 20.60
C LEU A 56 15.68 18.77 19.49
N LEU A 57 16.16 18.92 18.26
CA LEU A 57 15.43 19.54 17.16
C LEU A 57 14.07 18.89 16.95
N SER A 58 14.01 17.55 16.88
CA SER A 58 12.74 16.82 16.69
C SER A 58 11.70 17.08 17.81
N ASN A 59 12.16 17.19 19.05
CA ASN A 59 11.28 17.48 20.20
C ASN A 59 10.83 18.95 20.20
N LEU A 60 11.74 19.87 19.85
CA LEU A 60 11.43 21.29 19.72
C LEU A 60 10.47 21.55 18.55
N THR A 61 10.63 20.86 17.42
CA THR A 61 9.69 20.94 16.29
C THR A 61 8.33 20.38 16.67
N MET A 62 8.27 19.27 17.42
CA MET A 62 6.99 18.73 17.93
C MET A 62 6.30 19.73 18.87
N LEU A 63 7.04 20.33 19.80
CA LEU A 63 6.50 21.36 20.70
C LEU A 63 6.01 22.59 19.93
N ALA A 64 6.77 23.04 18.93
CA ALA A 64 6.40 24.17 18.09
C ALA A 64 5.11 23.88 17.29
N LEU A 65 4.96 22.66 16.76
CA LEU A 65 3.73 22.24 16.05
C LEU A 65 2.52 22.20 16.98
N LEU A 66 2.66 21.65 18.20
CA LEU A 66 1.57 21.63 19.20
C LEU A 66 1.18 23.05 19.64
N ALA A 67 2.16 23.93 19.86
CA ALA A 67 1.88 25.33 20.18
C ALA A 67 1.22 26.05 19.01
N PHE A 68 1.66 25.78 17.78
CA PHE A 68 1.09 26.33 16.56
C PHE A 68 -0.36 25.88 16.35
N GLU A 69 -0.67 24.60 16.57
CA GLU A 69 -2.04 24.07 16.51
C GLU A 69 -2.98 24.85 17.43
N VAL A 70 -2.64 24.97 18.71
CA VAL A 70 -3.45 25.72 19.69
C VAL A 70 -3.55 27.20 19.29
N THR A 71 -2.46 27.79 18.78
CA THR A 71 -2.46 29.19 18.30
C THR A 71 -3.43 29.38 17.15
N VAL A 72 -3.46 28.46 16.18
CA VAL A 72 -4.40 28.50 15.05
C VAL A 72 -5.85 28.39 15.54
N TYR A 73 -6.16 27.43 16.42
CA TYR A 73 -7.51 27.29 16.98
C TYR A 73 -7.97 28.57 17.69
N ARG A 74 -7.12 29.15 18.55
CA ARG A 74 -7.42 30.40 19.26
C ARG A 74 -7.55 31.60 18.33
N HIS A 75 -6.71 31.67 17.31
CA HIS A 75 -6.79 32.74 16.31
C HIS A 75 -8.11 32.68 15.54
N GLN A 76 -8.53 31.49 15.10
CA GLN A 76 -9.81 31.30 14.41
C GLN A 76 -11.01 31.65 15.29
N GLU A 77 -10.98 31.25 16.57
CA GLU A 77 -12.02 31.59 17.54
C GLU A 77 -12.13 33.10 17.75
N LEU A 78 -11.00 33.79 17.97
CA LEU A 78 -10.97 35.24 18.13
C LEU A 78 -11.45 35.99 16.87
N TYR A 79 -11.05 35.52 15.69
CA TYR A 79 -11.47 36.10 14.42
C TYR A 79 -13.00 36.04 14.25
N ARG A 80 -13.59 34.87 14.54
CA ARG A 80 -15.05 34.66 14.49
C ARG A 80 -15.80 35.52 15.50
N LEU A 81 -15.33 35.58 16.74
CA LEU A 81 -15.94 36.41 17.79
C LEU A 81 -15.96 37.90 17.45
N ARG A 82 -14.88 38.43 16.85
CA ARG A 82 -14.81 39.85 16.45
C ARG A 82 -15.78 40.20 15.33
N ARG A 83 -16.11 39.24 14.46
CA ARG A 83 -17.01 39.42 13.31
C ARG A 83 -18.45 38.97 13.59
N GLY A 84 -18.71 38.35 14.73
CA GLY A 84 -20.00 37.73 15.02
C GLY A 84 -20.32 36.54 14.11
N GLU A 85 -19.31 35.89 13.55
CA GLU A 85 -19.47 34.74 12.65
C GLU A 85 -19.53 33.43 13.45
N THR A 86 -20.49 32.56 13.14
CA THR A 86 -20.57 31.22 13.72
C THR A 86 -19.67 30.24 12.95
N PRO A 87 -19.14 29.18 13.59
CA PRO A 87 -18.41 28.15 12.86
C PRO A 87 -19.29 27.54 11.76
N PRO A 88 -18.74 27.26 10.57
CA PRO A 88 -19.51 26.66 9.49
C PRO A 88 -19.98 25.25 9.93
N PRO A 89 -21.23 24.86 9.60
CA PRO A 89 -21.81 23.60 10.07
C PRO A 89 -21.10 22.39 9.47
N THR A 90 -20.59 22.53 8.25
CA THR A 90 -19.64 21.61 7.62
C THR A 90 -18.25 22.21 7.80
N ARG A 91 -17.24 21.43 8.21
CA ARG A 91 -15.84 21.90 8.39
C ARG A 91 -15.13 22.09 7.05
N THR A 92 -15.74 22.85 6.15
CA THR A 92 -15.34 23.05 4.75
C THR A 92 -14.44 24.27 4.57
N LEU A 93 -13.70 24.29 3.46
CA LEU A 93 -12.85 25.44 3.09
C LEU A 93 -13.66 26.50 2.33
N PHE A 94 -14.52 26.05 1.41
CA PHE A 94 -15.40 26.91 0.61
C PHE A 94 -16.87 26.65 0.97
N ASP A 95 -17.47 27.51 1.79
CA ASP A 95 -18.84 27.29 2.29
C ASP A 95 -19.91 27.51 1.22
N ASP A 96 -19.62 28.28 0.17
CA ASP A 96 -20.56 28.60 -0.92
C ASP A 96 -20.81 27.39 -1.84
N ILE A 97 -19.97 26.37 -1.80
CA ILE A 97 -19.98 25.26 -2.77
C ILE A 97 -20.70 24.04 -2.17
N THR A 98 -21.80 23.67 -2.82
CA THR A 98 -22.65 22.53 -2.48
C THR A 98 -22.73 21.53 -3.64
N ARG A 99 -23.37 20.38 -3.42
CA ARG A 99 -23.59 19.34 -4.43
C ARG A 99 -24.31 19.86 -5.69
N CYS A 100 -25.17 20.88 -5.56
CA CYS A 100 -25.87 21.48 -6.70
C CYS A 100 -24.90 22.20 -7.66
N HIS A 101 -23.84 22.81 -7.12
CA HIS A 101 -22.84 23.54 -7.91
C HIS A 101 -21.79 22.64 -8.58
N LEU A 102 -21.81 21.33 -8.28
CA LEU A 102 -20.87 20.36 -8.84
C LEU A 102 -20.93 20.30 -10.37
N ASP A 103 -22.13 20.40 -10.93
CA ASP A 103 -22.39 20.15 -12.35
C ASP A 103 -22.38 21.43 -13.22
N GLU A 104 -22.18 22.60 -12.62
CA GLU A 104 -22.23 23.90 -13.31
C GLU A 104 -20.96 24.25 -14.08
N GLY A 105 -19.78 23.83 -13.59
CA GLY A 105 -18.50 24.17 -14.21
C GLY A 105 -17.28 23.56 -13.54
N LEU A 106 -16.17 23.49 -14.28
CA LEU A 106 -14.93 22.80 -13.84
C LEU A 106 -14.35 23.39 -12.54
N LEU A 107 -14.41 24.71 -12.39
CA LEU A 107 -13.88 25.38 -11.20
C LEU A 107 -14.72 25.09 -9.95
N ASN A 108 -16.05 25.10 -10.07
CA ASN A 108 -16.96 24.75 -8.97
C ASN A 108 -16.82 23.27 -8.62
N CYS A 109 -16.68 22.40 -9.63
CA CYS A 109 -16.39 20.99 -9.47
C CYS A 109 -15.06 20.74 -8.71
N THR A 110 -13.99 21.47 -9.06
CA THR A 110 -12.70 21.36 -8.38
C THR A 110 -12.79 21.81 -6.91
N LYS A 111 -13.46 22.95 -6.64
CA LYS A 111 -13.71 23.42 -5.26
C LYS A 111 -14.52 22.41 -4.45
N TYR A 112 -15.52 21.79 -5.06
CA TYR A 112 -16.33 20.75 -4.42
C TYR A 112 -15.46 19.55 -4.05
N PHE A 113 -14.62 19.05 -4.95
CA PHE A 113 -13.71 17.95 -4.62
C PHE A 113 -12.70 18.35 -3.55
N ILE A 114 -12.14 19.55 -3.56
CA ILE A 114 -11.24 20.00 -2.47
C ILE A 114 -11.94 19.94 -1.11
N ASN A 115 -13.22 20.29 -1.04
CA ASN A 115 -14.00 20.22 0.20
C ASN A 115 -14.37 18.79 0.61
N TYR A 116 -14.82 17.96 -0.34
CA TYR A 116 -15.51 16.70 -0.05
C TYR A 116 -14.83 15.46 -0.66
N PHE A 117 -13.55 15.55 -1.08
CA PHE A 117 -12.82 14.43 -1.67
C PHE A 117 -12.84 13.21 -0.75
N PHE A 118 -12.42 13.37 0.50
CA PHE A 118 -12.38 12.27 1.46
C PHE A 118 -13.78 11.85 1.94
N TYR A 119 -14.77 12.75 1.90
CA TYR A 119 -16.16 12.42 2.18
C TYR A 119 -16.76 11.48 1.12
N LYS A 120 -16.36 11.62 -0.16
CA LYS A 120 -16.80 10.73 -1.24
C LYS A 120 -15.93 9.47 -1.34
N PHE A 121 -14.61 9.64 -1.45
CA PHE A 121 -13.63 8.58 -1.78
C PHE A 121 -12.91 7.99 -0.57
N GLY A 122 -13.44 8.15 0.64
CA GLY A 122 -12.72 7.86 1.87
C GLY A 122 -12.49 6.36 2.09
N LEU A 123 -13.44 5.48 1.73
CA LEU A 123 -13.28 4.03 1.85
C LEU A 123 -12.25 3.49 0.86
N GLU A 124 -12.34 3.93 -0.39
CA GLU A 124 -11.46 3.58 -1.50
C GLU A 124 -10.02 4.00 -1.16
N THR A 125 -9.86 5.21 -0.62
CA THR A 125 -8.57 5.71 -0.14
C THR A 125 -8.04 4.86 1.02
N CYS A 126 -8.89 4.46 1.97
CA CYS A 126 -8.49 3.59 3.09
C CYS A 126 -8.05 2.19 2.60
N PHE A 127 -8.76 1.61 1.63
CA PHE A 127 -8.38 0.31 1.05
C PHE A 127 -7.06 0.40 0.26
N LEU A 128 -6.84 1.49 -0.48
CA LEU A 128 -5.55 1.74 -1.15
C LEU A 128 -4.41 1.90 -0.14
N LEU A 129 -4.63 2.62 0.96
CA LEU A 129 -3.66 2.73 2.05
C LEU A 129 -3.38 1.35 2.68
N ALA A 130 -4.40 0.53 2.91
CA ALA A 130 -4.23 -0.82 3.45
C ALA A 130 -3.41 -1.71 2.52
N VAL A 131 -3.71 -1.70 1.22
CA VAL A 131 -2.92 -2.42 0.21
C VAL A 131 -1.49 -1.89 0.12
N ASN A 132 -1.28 -0.58 0.26
CA ASN A 132 0.06 0.01 0.31
C ASN A 132 0.84 -0.50 1.54
N VAL A 133 0.22 -0.54 2.73
CA VAL A 133 0.85 -1.15 3.93
C VAL A 133 1.27 -2.60 3.66
N ILE A 134 0.36 -3.41 3.09
CA ILE A 134 0.62 -4.83 2.75
C ILE A 134 1.67 -4.96 1.64
N GLY A 135 1.81 -3.98 0.76
CA GLY A 135 2.79 -3.98 -0.34
C GLY A 135 4.20 -3.58 0.10
N GLN A 136 4.30 -2.57 0.99
CA GLN A 136 5.58 -2.08 1.52
C GLN A 136 6.18 -3.05 2.55
N ARG A 137 5.32 -3.82 3.22
CA ARG A 137 5.70 -4.79 4.27
C ARG A 137 5.46 -6.22 3.80
N MET A 138 6.41 -7.11 4.06
CA MET A 138 6.29 -8.56 3.80
C MET A 138 6.64 -9.28 5.09
N ASP A 139 5.75 -9.12 6.07
CA ASP A 139 5.88 -9.63 7.43
C ASP A 139 4.55 -10.23 7.93
N VAL A 140 4.58 -10.86 9.10
CA VAL A 140 3.38 -11.49 9.69
C VAL A 140 2.26 -10.47 9.95
N PHE A 141 2.61 -9.21 10.24
CA PHE A 141 1.64 -8.14 10.45
C PHE A 141 0.92 -7.76 9.15
N ALA A 142 1.62 -7.74 8.01
CA ALA A 142 1.01 -7.55 6.71
C ALA A 142 -0.01 -8.66 6.39
N VAL A 143 0.25 -9.93 6.77
CA VAL A 143 -0.76 -11.00 6.68
C VAL A 143 -1.98 -10.68 7.57
N GLY A 144 -1.77 -10.19 8.78
CA GLY A 144 -2.84 -9.74 9.67
C GLY A 144 -3.70 -8.62 9.07
N HIS A 145 -3.07 -7.59 8.49
CA HIS A 145 -3.78 -6.52 7.77
C HIS A 145 -4.54 -7.04 6.56
N ALA A 146 -3.97 -7.99 5.83
CA ALA A 146 -4.58 -8.59 4.65
C ALA A 146 -5.82 -9.43 5.00
N LEU A 147 -5.76 -10.21 6.08
CA LEU A 147 -6.91 -10.95 6.60
C LEU A 147 -8.01 -10.00 7.10
N ALA A 148 -7.65 -8.92 7.78
CA ALA A 148 -8.60 -7.90 8.20
C ALA A 148 -9.27 -7.22 7.00
N LEU A 149 -8.50 -6.91 5.95
CA LEU A 149 -9.02 -6.34 4.70
C LEU A 149 -10.03 -7.30 4.04
N ILE A 150 -9.70 -8.59 3.91
CA ILE A 150 -10.64 -9.61 3.41
C ILE A 150 -11.92 -9.65 4.25
N SER A 151 -11.79 -9.62 5.59
CA SER A 151 -12.95 -9.67 6.48
C SER A 151 -13.89 -8.46 6.33
N ILE A 152 -13.37 -7.29 5.96
CA ILE A 152 -14.16 -6.09 5.72
C ILE A 152 -14.80 -6.16 4.34
N MET A 153 -14.00 -6.47 3.31
CA MET A 153 -14.45 -6.53 1.91
C MET A 153 -15.42 -7.68 1.64
N TRP A 154 -15.46 -8.70 2.50
CA TRP A 154 -16.51 -9.72 2.46
C TRP A 154 -17.91 -9.13 2.63
N ARG A 155 -18.03 -7.99 3.33
CA ARG A 155 -19.28 -7.24 3.44
C ARG A 155 -19.34 -6.26 2.29
N ARG A 156 -20.28 -6.47 1.38
CA ARG A 156 -20.42 -5.63 0.17
C ARG A 156 -20.97 -4.24 0.47
N SER A 157 -22.00 -4.12 1.30
CA SER A 157 -22.72 -2.85 1.49
C SER A 157 -22.02 -1.91 2.47
N ARG A 158 -21.97 -0.61 2.12
CA ARG A 158 -21.46 0.48 2.96
C ARG A 158 -22.06 0.52 4.36
N SER A 159 -23.36 0.25 4.50
CA SER A 159 -24.07 0.22 5.79
C SER A 159 -23.57 -0.88 6.73
N LEU A 160 -23.27 -2.07 6.20
CA LEU A 160 -22.68 -3.16 6.97
C LEU A 160 -21.20 -2.91 7.30
N ILE A 161 -20.47 -2.22 6.42
CA ILE A 161 -19.07 -1.84 6.67
C ILE A 161 -19.01 -0.81 7.79
N SER A 162 -19.84 0.23 7.76
CA SER A 162 -19.85 1.30 8.77
C SER A 162 -20.13 0.76 10.18
N ALA A 163 -20.99 -0.26 10.31
CA ALA A 163 -21.27 -0.92 11.58
C ALA A 163 -20.05 -1.65 12.18
N VAL A 164 -19.18 -2.25 11.36
CA VAL A 164 -17.99 -3.01 11.82
C VAL A 164 -16.73 -2.14 11.87
N TRP A 165 -16.74 -0.98 11.20
CA TRP A 165 -15.60 -0.08 11.08
C TRP A 165 -14.94 0.33 12.41
N PRO A 166 -15.70 0.60 13.51
CA PRO A 166 -15.08 0.88 14.80
C PRO A 166 -14.21 -0.27 15.32
N CYS A 167 -14.64 -1.53 15.13
CA CYS A 167 -13.86 -2.71 15.50
C CYS A 167 -12.55 -2.79 14.70
N TYR A 168 -12.59 -2.43 13.42
CA TYR A 168 -11.38 -2.36 12.60
C TYR A 168 -10.41 -1.27 13.09
N CYS A 169 -10.93 -0.09 13.46
CA CYS A 169 -10.10 0.98 14.04
C CYS A 169 -9.40 0.52 15.34
N TYR A 170 -10.11 -0.17 16.22
CA TYR A 170 -9.52 -0.73 17.45
C TYR A 170 -8.46 -1.80 17.15
N PHE A 171 -8.71 -2.66 16.16
CA PHE A 171 -7.74 -3.64 15.70
C PHE A 171 -6.45 -2.99 15.18
N LEU A 172 -6.57 -1.97 14.32
CA LEU A 172 -5.42 -1.22 13.80
C LEU A 172 -4.64 -0.54 14.93
N SER A 173 -5.32 0.12 15.86
CA SER A 173 -4.69 0.75 17.02
C SER A 173 -3.97 -0.28 17.89
N GLY A 174 -4.59 -1.43 18.15
CA GLY A 174 -4.00 -2.50 18.95
C GLY A 174 -2.73 -3.08 18.30
N ILE A 175 -2.79 -3.34 16.99
CA ILE A 175 -1.61 -3.80 16.22
C ILE A 175 -0.48 -2.78 16.27
N LEU A 176 -0.77 -1.49 16.07
CA LEU A 176 0.24 -0.44 16.12
C LEU A 176 0.92 -0.38 17.49
N CYS A 177 0.15 -0.48 18.58
CA CYS A 177 0.71 -0.54 19.94
C CYS A 177 1.62 -1.76 20.14
N VAL A 178 1.19 -2.95 19.70
CA VAL A 178 2.00 -4.17 19.80
C VAL A 178 3.29 -4.04 18.99
N GLN A 179 3.22 -3.56 17.75
CA GLN A 179 4.41 -3.34 16.91
C GLN A 179 5.38 -2.34 17.54
N TYR A 180 4.88 -1.26 18.14
CA TYR A 180 5.72 -0.29 18.82
C TYR A 180 6.46 -0.90 20.02
N ILE A 181 5.77 -1.72 20.83
CA ILE A 181 6.38 -2.45 21.95
C ILE A 181 7.45 -3.43 21.44
N LEU A 182 7.19 -4.13 20.33
CA LEU A 182 8.20 -5.01 19.71
C LEU A 182 9.41 -4.23 19.21
N CYS A 183 9.24 -3.02 18.66
CA CYS A 183 10.36 -2.17 18.26
C CYS A 183 11.22 -1.68 19.42
N ILE A 184 10.63 -1.43 20.61
CA ILE A 184 11.37 -1.06 21.82
C ILE A 184 12.24 -2.24 22.29
N GLY A 185 11.67 -3.45 22.25
CA GLY A 185 12.35 -4.65 22.70
C GLY A 185 12.71 -4.64 24.18
N TYR A 186 13.69 -5.46 24.53
CA TYR A 186 14.14 -5.72 25.90
C TYR A 186 15.40 -4.89 26.18
N PRO A 187 15.56 -4.33 27.40
CA PRO A 187 16.69 -3.46 27.72
C PRO A 187 18.04 -4.20 27.58
N PRO A 188 18.94 -3.74 26.68
CA PRO A 188 20.20 -4.42 26.39
C PRO A 188 21.20 -4.39 27.56
N ALA A 189 21.01 -3.49 28.53
CA ALA A 189 21.90 -3.40 29.70
C ALA A 189 21.83 -4.62 30.63
N SER A 190 20.80 -5.46 30.49
CA SER A 190 20.62 -6.67 31.30
C SER A 190 21.37 -7.89 30.76
N CYS A 191 22.06 -7.77 29.62
CA CYS A 191 22.87 -8.81 28.99
C CYS A 191 22.14 -10.14 28.70
N ALA A 192 20.80 -10.13 28.64
CA ALA A 192 20.04 -11.30 28.25
C ALA A 192 19.73 -11.24 26.75
N ASP A 193 20.13 -12.28 26.03
CA ASP A 193 19.73 -12.49 24.63
C ASP A 193 18.33 -13.07 24.51
N TYR A 194 17.74 -12.89 23.34
CA TYR A 194 16.41 -13.42 23.04
C TYR A 194 16.41 -14.95 22.85
N PRO A 195 15.31 -15.64 23.20
CA PRO A 195 15.20 -17.10 23.10
C PRO A 195 15.44 -17.68 21.69
N TRP A 196 15.07 -16.95 20.63
CA TRP A 196 15.29 -17.36 19.23
C TRP A 196 16.73 -17.22 18.75
N ARG A 197 17.63 -16.72 19.60
CA ARG A 197 19.09 -16.72 19.38
C ARG A 197 19.82 -17.64 20.36
N ALA A 198 19.09 -18.44 21.13
CA ALA A 198 19.70 -19.44 21.99
C ALA A 198 20.50 -20.45 21.14
N PRO A 199 21.62 -21.00 21.66
CA PRO A 199 22.45 -21.96 20.92
C PRO A 199 21.71 -23.24 20.51
N SER A 200 20.59 -23.56 21.17
CA SER A 200 19.69 -24.67 20.81
C SER A 200 18.72 -24.35 19.67
N SER A 201 18.60 -23.09 19.25
CA SER A 201 17.65 -22.65 18.24
C SER A 201 18.33 -22.50 16.87
N SER A 202 17.70 -23.06 15.83
CA SER A 202 18.19 -23.02 14.44
C SER A 202 17.41 -22.02 13.59
N LEU A 203 16.90 -20.94 14.19
CA LEU A 203 16.10 -19.94 13.49
C LEU A 203 16.99 -19.00 12.67
N ASP A 204 16.82 -19.03 11.35
CA ASP A 204 17.52 -18.12 10.44
C ASP A 204 17.11 -16.66 10.67
N SER A 205 18.07 -15.74 10.57
CA SER A 205 17.84 -14.29 10.74
C SER A 205 16.76 -13.73 9.82
N ASN A 206 16.60 -14.30 8.62
CA ASN A 206 15.54 -13.90 7.69
C ASN A 206 14.14 -14.26 8.22
N VAL A 207 13.98 -15.39 8.92
CA VAL A 207 12.70 -15.80 9.51
C VAL A 207 12.35 -14.90 10.70
N VAL A 208 13.34 -14.59 11.55
CA VAL A 208 13.17 -13.63 12.66
C VAL A 208 12.71 -12.26 12.15
N LYS A 209 13.32 -11.78 11.07
CA LYS A 209 12.94 -10.52 10.41
C LYS A 209 11.52 -10.55 9.84
N TRP A 210 11.12 -11.66 9.20
CA TRP A 210 9.77 -11.81 8.64
C TRP A 210 8.69 -11.88 9.71
N LEU A 211 8.98 -12.53 10.85
CA LEU A 211 8.10 -12.55 12.01
C LEU A 211 8.02 -11.21 12.76
N PHE A 212 8.85 -10.23 12.36
CA PHE A 212 8.97 -8.92 13.02
C PHE A 212 9.28 -9.04 14.52
N LEU A 213 10.11 -10.03 14.87
CA LEU A 213 10.56 -10.23 16.25
C LEU A 213 11.64 -9.19 16.61
N PRO A 214 11.70 -8.74 17.87
CA PRO A 214 12.80 -7.91 18.32
C PRO A 214 14.12 -8.67 18.23
N ASP A 215 15.21 -8.02 17.85
CA ASP A 215 16.53 -8.65 17.86
C ASP A 215 17.60 -7.58 18.01
N HIS A 216 18.69 -7.90 18.70
CA HIS A 216 19.84 -7.02 18.85
C HIS A 216 20.78 -7.06 17.64
N LEU A 217 20.72 -8.12 16.83
CA LEU A 217 21.49 -8.25 15.59
C LEU A 217 20.77 -7.60 14.41
N THR A 218 19.51 -7.95 14.19
CA THR A 218 18.68 -7.42 13.11
C THR A 218 17.43 -6.76 13.68
N PRO A 219 17.52 -5.53 14.21
CA PRO A 219 16.38 -4.86 14.81
C PRO A 219 15.27 -4.60 13.77
N PRO A 220 14.00 -4.65 14.18
CA PRO A 220 12.87 -4.32 13.31
C PRO A 220 12.94 -2.86 12.86
N ASN A 221 12.57 -2.59 11.60
CA ASN A 221 12.65 -1.25 11.06
C ASN A 221 11.46 -0.39 11.54
N PRO A 222 11.69 0.72 12.26
CA PRO A 222 10.61 1.56 12.78
C PRO A 222 9.89 2.39 11.70
N ILE A 223 10.48 2.58 10.50
CA ILE A 223 9.83 3.32 9.40
C ILE A 223 8.52 2.66 9.00
N PHE A 224 8.44 1.34 9.12
CA PHE A 224 7.24 0.61 8.81
C PHE A 224 6.04 1.14 9.61
N LEU A 225 6.20 1.47 10.90
CA LEU A 225 5.12 1.95 11.77
C LEU A 225 4.48 3.24 11.25
N LEU A 226 5.21 4.04 10.46
CA LEU A 226 4.65 5.24 9.82
C LEU A 226 3.51 4.88 8.87
N TYR A 227 3.65 3.82 8.08
CA TYR A 227 2.60 3.40 7.15
C TYR A 227 1.34 2.92 7.88
N ASP A 228 1.50 2.20 8.99
CA ASP A 228 0.37 1.76 9.81
C ASP A 228 -0.30 2.94 10.51
N PHE A 229 0.48 3.93 10.95
CA PHE A 229 -0.06 5.17 11.48
C PHE A 229 -0.88 5.93 10.43
N LEU A 230 -0.39 6.04 9.19
CA LEU A 230 -1.15 6.68 8.10
C LEU A 230 -2.44 5.93 7.78
N LEU A 231 -2.41 4.59 7.81
CA LEU A 231 -3.61 3.76 7.65
C LEU A 231 -4.60 4.00 8.81
N LEU A 232 -4.12 4.02 10.06
CA LEU A 232 -4.96 4.31 11.23
C LEU A 232 -5.56 5.72 11.17
N LEU A 233 -4.79 6.71 10.75
CA LEU A 233 -5.26 8.07 10.54
C LEU A 233 -6.38 8.09 9.49
N GLY A 234 -6.16 7.50 8.32
CA GLY A 234 -7.18 7.38 7.27
C GLY A 234 -8.44 6.68 7.78
N ALA A 235 -8.28 5.55 8.48
CA ALA A 235 -9.42 4.81 9.04
C ALA A 235 -10.19 5.61 10.10
N SER A 236 -9.49 6.39 10.93
CA SER A 236 -10.12 7.26 11.94
C SER A 236 -10.90 8.41 11.30
N LEU A 237 -10.38 9.01 10.23
CA LEU A 237 -11.09 10.01 9.44
C LEU A 237 -12.32 9.39 8.78
N GLN A 238 -12.20 8.18 8.23
CA GLN A 238 -13.32 7.49 7.60
C GLN A 238 -14.42 7.14 8.61
N ARG A 239 -14.05 6.82 9.85
CA ARG A 239 -15.02 6.65 10.94
C ARG A 239 -15.81 7.93 11.19
N GLN A 240 -15.13 9.08 11.23
CA GLN A 240 -15.79 10.37 11.38
C GLN A 240 -16.73 10.65 10.19
N VAL A 241 -16.32 10.34 8.96
CA VAL A 241 -17.16 10.48 7.77
C VAL A 241 -18.44 9.64 7.90
N PHE A 242 -18.36 8.40 8.37
CA PHE A 242 -19.56 7.59 8.61
C PHE A 242 -20.52 8.21 9.63
N GLU A 243 -20.02 8.86 10.67
CA GLU A 243 -20.83 9.56 11.66
C GLU A 243 -21.46 10.85 11.09
N GLU A 244 -20.74 11.55 10.20
CA GLU A 244 -21.20 12.76 9.53
C GLU A 244 -22.23 12.48 8.42
N GLU A 245 -22.10 11.35 7.71
CA GLU A 245 -23.04 10.91 6.66
C GLU A 245 -24.48 10.71 7.18
N LEU A 246 -24.65 10.40 8.46
CA LEU A 246 -25.97 10.26 9.10
C LEU A 246 -26.67 11.62 9.31
N GLN A 247 -25.94 12.73 9.23
CA GLN A 247 -26.47 14.05 9.56
C GLN A 247 -27.17 14.68 8.33
N PRO A 248 -28.46 15.08 8.43
CA PRO A 248 -29.24 15.51 7.27
C PRO A 248 -28.75 16.82 6.64
N HIS A 249 -28.17 17.73 7.43
CA HIS A 249 -27.62 18.99 6.92
C HIS A 249 -26.34 18.78 6.11
N VAL A 250 -25.55 17.74 6.44
CA VAL A 250 -24.36 17.35 5.66
C VAL A 250 -24.81 16.70 4.35
N GLN A 251 -25.80 15.81 4.39
CA GLN A 251 -26.37 15.18 3.20
C GLN A 251 -26.90 16.22 2.20
N GLN A 252 -27.57 17.28 2.68
CA GLN A 252 -28.07 18.35 1.80
C GLN A 252 -26.94 19.12 1.10
N ARG A 253 -25.81 19.36 1.77
CA ARG A 253 -24.68 20.12 1.22
C ARG A 253 -23.73 19.28 0.39
N ALA A 254 -23.28 18.14 0.93
CA ALA A 254 -22.29 17.25 0.34
C ALA A 254 -22.90 16.15 -0.55
N GLY A 255 -24.23 16.01 -0.52
CA GLY A 255 -24.96 14.96 -1.23
C GLY A 255 -24.94 13.63 -0.49
N ASP A 256 -25.92 12.79 -0.84
CA ASP A 256 -26.09 11.45 -0.29
C ASP A 256 -25.04 10.46 -0.84
N ASN A 257 -24.55 9.60 0.07
CA ASN A 257 -23.58 8.52 -0.16
C ASN A 257 -24.21 7.13 -0.06
N THR A 258 -25.53 7.06 0.16
CA THR A 258 -26.25 5.79 0.23
C THR A 258 -26.20 5.07 -1.12
N GLU A 259 -25.89 3.78 -1.08
CA GLU A 259 -25.94 2.90 -2.26
C GLU A 259 -27.38 2.83 -2.78
N LEU A 260 -27.55 2.94 -4.10
CA LEU A 260 -28.86 2.75 -4.70
C LEU A 260 -29.20 1.25 -4.64
N GLU A 261 -30.09 0.84 -3.74
CA GLU A 261 -30.59 -0.54 -3.67
C GLU A 261 -31.48 -0.84 -4.89
N LEU A 262 -30.84 -1.19 -6.02
CA LEU A 262 -31.49 -1.47 -7.31
C LEU A 262 -32.35 -2.74 -7.30
N ASP A 263 -32.20 -3.63 -6.32
CA ASP A 263 -32.83 -4.95 -6.31
C ASP A 263 -34.19 -5.01 -5.60
N GLN A 264 -34.63 -3.95 -4.89
CA GLN A 264 -35.83 -4.07 -4.03
C GLN A 264 -37.16 -3.67 -4.70
N ASP A 265 -37.19 -2.86 -5.76
CA ASP A 265 -38.46 -2.50 -6.40
C ASP A 265 -38.32 -2.03 -7.87
N PRO A 266 -38.81 -2.79 -8.87
CA PRO A 266 -38.94 -2.33 -10.26
C PRO A 266 -39.82 -1.08 -10.40
N ASP A 267 -40.73 -0.85 -9.45
CA ASP A 267 -41.56 0.35 -9.35
C ASP A 267 -40.80 1.57 -8.78
N LEU A 268 -39.63 1.38 -8.15
CA LEU A 268 -38.79 2.47 -7.64
C LEU A 268 -38.10 3.23 -8.78
N ILE A 269 -37.74 2.56 -9.88
CA ILE A 269 -37.23 3.21 -11.11
C ILE A 269 -38.30 4.14 -11.71
N ARG A 270 -39.59 3.82 -11.52
CA ARG A 270 -40.73 4.63 -11.98
C ARG A 270 -41.12 5.73 -10.98
N ARG A 271 -40.81 5.55 -9.69
CA ARG A 271 -41.06 6.53 -8.60
C ARG A 271 -39.87 7.43 -8.29
N LEU A 272 -38.68 7.12 -8.79
CA LEU A 272 -37.56 8.04 -8.74
C LEU A 272 -38.00 9.33 -9.45
N PRO A 273 -37.92 10.50 -8.79
CA PRO A 273 -37.88 11.74 -9.53
C PRO A 273 -36.81 11.56 -10.60
N SER A 274 -37.12 12.00 -11.81
CA SER A 274 -36.19 12.11 -12.94
C SER A 274 -34.77 12.28 -12.43
N ASN A 275 -33.85 11.38 -12.81
CA ASN A 275 -32.44 11.38 -12.41
C ASN A 275 -31.97 12.84 -12.19
N PRO A 276 -31.58 13.24 -10.96
CA PRO A 276 -31.32 14.64 -10.65
C PRO A 276 -30.10 15.18 -11.41
N VAL A 277 -29.32 14.29 -12.03
CA VAL A 277 -28.16 14.65 -12.83
C VAL A 277 -28.60 14.96 -14.27
N PRO A 278 -28.21 16.13 -14.82
CA PRO A 278 -28.49 16.47 -16.20
C PRO A 278 -27.72 15.56 -17.19
N ASP A 279 -28.27 15.39 -18.38
CA ASP A 279 -27.62 14.60 -19.44
C ASP A 279 -26.32 15.27 -19.92
N PHE A 280 -25.20 14.61 -19.67
CA PHE A 280 -23.85 15.06 -20.00
C PHE A 280 -23.33 14.46 -21.32
N MET A 281 -24.06 13.56 -21.97
CA MET A 281 -23.59 12.90 -23.20
C MET A 281 -23.46 13.86 -24.39
N LEU A 282 -24.23 14.95 -24.37
CA LEU A 282 -24.17 15.97 -25.41
C LEU A 282 -22.92 16.87 -25.33
N CYS A 283 -22.04 16.69 -24.33
CA CYS A 283 -20.77 17.42 -24.19
C CYS A 283 -20.91 18.94 -24.33
N ARG A 284 -21.92 19.55 -23.69
CA ARG A 284 -22.17 21.01 -23.83
C ARG A 284 -21.09 21.84 -23.13
N SER A 285 -20.54 21.34 -22.03
CA SER A 285 -19.45 21.97 -21.29
C SER A 285 -18.16 21.14 -21.31
N TYR A 286 -17.02 21.78 -20.99
CA TYR A 286 -15.76 21.06 -20.78
C TYR A 286 -15.84 20.02 -19.65
N LEU A 287 -16.66 20.31 -18.64
CA LEU A 287 -16.93 19.40 -17.54
C LEU A 287 -17.68 18.16 -18.06
N ASP A 288 -18.65 18.33 -18.97
CA ASP A 288 -19.37 17.20 -19.58
C ASP A 288 -18.46 16.35 -20.46
N MET A 289 -17.53 16.95 -21.22
CA MET A 289 -16.52 16.21 -21.97
C MET A 289 -15.65 15.35 -21.04
N LEU A 290 -15.22 15.91 -19.91
CA LEU A 290 -14.45 15.18 -18.90
C LEU A 290 -15.28 14.07 -18.26
N LYS A 291 -16.56 14.31 -17.95
CA LYS A 291 -17.49 13.28 -17.47
C LYS A 291 -17.61 12.13 -18.47
N VAL A 292 -17.81 12.40 -19.76
CA VAL A 292 -17.90 11.35 -20.78
C VAL A 292 -16.61 10.53 -20.83
N ILE A 293 -15.44 11.19 -20.75
CA ILE A 293 -14.16 10.48 -20.72
C ILE A 293 -14.04 9.56 -19.51
N ILE A 294 -14.39 10.06 -18.32
CA ILE A 294 -14.31 9.30 -17.08
C ILE A 294 -15.35 8.15 -17.10
N PHE A 295 -16.62 8.47 -17.29
CA PHE A 295 -17.70 7.49 -17.15
C PHE A 295 -17.75 6.47 -18.29
N CYS A 296 -17.47 6.86 -19.55
CA CYS A 296 -17.60 5.93 -20.68
C CYS A 296 -16.30 5.20 -21.04
N TYR A 297 -15.13 5.84 -20.88
CA TYR A 297 -13.86 5.27 -21.35
C TYR A 297 -12.97 4.69 -20.24
N MET A 298 -13.16 5.03 -18.96
CA MET A 298 -12.33 4.46 -17.89
C MET A 298 -12.48 2.95 -17.75
N PHE A 299 -13.64 2.37 -18.11
CA PHE A 299 -13.83 0.92 -18.09
C PHE A 299 -12.79 0.20 -18.96
N TRP A 300 -12.62 0.62 -20.21
CA TRP A 300 -11.64 0.05 -21.14
C TRP A 300 -10.19 0.33 -20.73
N PHE A 301 -9.95 1.50 -20.13
CA PHE A 301 -8.65 1.83 -19.58
C PHE A 301 -8.26 0.89 -18.42
N VAL A 302 -9.17 0.63 -17.47
CA VAL A 302 -8.94 -0.32 -16.36
C VAL A 302 -8.66 -1.73 -16.88
N LEU A 303 -9.41 -2.21 -17.89
CA LEU A 303 -9.12 -3.51 -18.53
C LEU A 303 -7.72 -3.56 -19.15
N THR A 304 -7.26 -2.47 -19.74
CA THR A 304 -5.88 -2.36 -20.28
C THR A 304 -4.84 -2.47 -19.17
N ILE A 305 -5.07 -1.83 -18.02
CA ILE A 305 -4.19 -1.96 -16.85
C ILE A 305 -4.18 -3.41 -16.33
N ILE A 306 -5.33 -4.07 -16.25
CA ILE A 306 -5.41 -5.48 -15.85
C ILE A 306 -4.60 -6.36 -16.82
N PHE A 307 -4.69 -6.13 -18.13
CA PHE A 307 -3.88 -6.83 -19.13
C PHE A 307 -2.36 -6.64 -18.91
N ILE A 308 -1.92 -5.40 -18.64
CA ILE A 308 -0.51 -5.10 -18.33
C ILE A 308 -0.07 -5.83 -17.05
N THR A 309 -0.90 -5.81 -16.00
CA THR A 309 -0.57 -6.54 -14.75
C THR A 309 -0.50 -8.05 -14.95
N GLY A 310 -1.29 -8.62 -15.87
CA GLY A 310 -1.26 -10.03 -16.23
C GLY A 310 -0.05 -10.43 -17.11
N THR A 311 0.56 -9.50 -17.83
CA THR A 311 1.70 -9.79 -18.74
C THR A 311 3.07 -9.46 -18.17
N THR A 312 3.15 -8.53 -17.20
CA THR A 312 4.43 -8.06 -16.65
C THR A 312 5.24 -9.10 -15.89
N ARG A 313 4.60 -10.09 -15.24
CA ARG A 313 5.28 -11.15 -14.46
C ARG A 313 4.73 -12.52 -14.85
N ILE A 314 5.61 -13.51 -15.00
CA ILE A 314 5.22 -14.90 -15.28
C ILE A 314 4.86 -15.57 -13.96
N SER A 315 3.56 -15.70 -13.65
CA SER A 315 3.07 -16.43 -12.47
C SER A 315 1.67 -16.99 -12.71
N VAL A 316 1.29 -18.05 -11.98
CA VAL A 316 -0.08 -18.60 -12.04
C VAL A 316 -1.13 -17.54 -11.68
N PHE A 317 -0.81 -16.62 -10.76
CA PHE A 317 -1.69 -15.49 -10.42
C PHE A 317 -1.89 -14.51 -11.59
N CYS A 318 -0.91 -14.40 -12.49
CA CYS A 318 -1.03 -13.55 -13.66
C CYS A 318 -1.93 -14.17 -14.74
N MET A 319 -1.99 -15.50 -14.82
CA MET A 319 -2.91 -16.20 -15.72
C MET A 319 -4.38 -15.85 -15.42
N GLY A 320 -4.77 -15.74 -14.14
CA GLY A 320 -6.14 -15.37 -13.79
C GLY A 320 -6.51 -13.95 -14.25
N TYR A 321 -5.59 -12.98 -14.16
CA TYR A 321 -5.81 -11.63 -14.69
C TYR A 321 -5.98 -11.63 -16.22
N LEU A 322 -5.21 -12.45 -16.94
CA LEU A 322 -5.35 -12.58 -18.40
C LEU A 322 -6.71 -13.19 -18.78
N VAL A 323 -7.13 -14.25 -18.09
CA VAL A 323 -8.44 -14.89 -18.31
C VAL A 323 -9.58 -13.90 -18.05
N ALA A 324 -9.54 -13.18 -16.92
CA ALA A 324 -10.53 -12.16 -16.61
C ALA A 324 -10.55 -11.05 -17.67
N CYS A 325 -9.37 -10.55 -18.08
CA CYS A 325 -9.27 -9.51 -19.10
C CYS A 325 -9.86 -9.95 -20.44
N PHE A 326 -9.52 -11.15 -20.93
CA PHE A 326 -10.08 -11.64 -22.19
C PHE A 326 -11.58 -11.87 -22.10
N TYR A 327 -12.09 -12.35 -20.96
CA TYR A 327 -13.52 -12.48 -20.72
C TYR A 327 -14.24 -11.13 -20.82
N PHE A 328 -13.75 -10.10 -20.12
CA PHE A 328 -14.34 -8.76 -20.16
C PHE A 328 -14.17 -8.06 -21.52
N LEU A 329 -13.09 -8.31 -22.27
CA LEU A 329 -12.94 -7.75 -23.62
C LEU A 329 -13.88 -8.40 -24.64
N LEU A 330 -14.15 -9.70 -24.51
CA LEU A 330 -15.07 -10.42 -25.41
C LEU A 330 -16.54 -10.12 -25.11
N VAL A 331 -16.91 -10.05 -23.83
CA VAL A 331 -18.32 -9.92 -23.39
C VAL A 331 -18.66 -8.50 -22.94
N GLY A 332 -17.67 -7.60 -22.80
CA GLY A 332 -17.84 -6.28 -22.16
C GLY A 332 -18.87 -5.37 -22.81
N GLY A 333 -18.98 -5.38 -24.15
CA GLY A 333 -19.98 -4.58 -24.86
C GLY A 333 -21.42 -4.99 -24.54
N ASP A 334 -21.68 -6.29 -24.47
CA ASP A 334 -23.00 -6.84 -24.10
C ASP A 334 -23.24 -6.78 -22.59
N LEU A 335 -22.16 -6.82 -21.80
CA LEU A 335 -22.22 -6.70 -20.34
C LEU A 335 -22.68 -5.31 -19.92
N LEU A 336 -22.25 -4.25 -20.61
CA LEU A 336 -22.69 -2.87 -20.35
C LEU A 336 -24.18 -2.62 -20.65
N LEU A 337 -24.84 -3.53 -21.37
CA LEU A 337 -26.28 -3.48 -21.65
C LEU A 337 -27.11 -4.34 -20.67
N LYS A 338 -26.45 -5.07 -19.77
CA LYS A 338 -27.10 -5.90 -18.75
C LYS A 338 -27.35 -5.09 -17.47
N PRO A 339 -28.32 -5.49 -16.65
CA PRO A 339 -28.60 -4.81 -15.39
C PRO A 339 -27.37 -4.78 -14.48
N LEU A 340 -27.19 -3.67 -13.77
CA LEU A 340 -26.04 -3.35 -12.94
C LEU A 340 -25.68 -4.45 -11.92
N SER A 341 -26.68 -5.12 -11.34
CA SER A 341 -26.48 -6.18 -10.35
C SER A 341 -25.60 -7.32 -10.88
N SER A 342 -25.75 -7.67 -12.16
CA SER A 342 -24.91 -8.70 -12.80
C SER A 342 -23.46 -8.22 -12.98
N ILE A 343 -23.27 -6.98 -13.41
CA ILE A 343 -21.93 -6.44 -13.68
C ILE A 343 -21.14 -6.28 -12.38
N LEU A 344 -21.80 -5.77 -11.34
CA LEU A 344 -21.20 -5.61 -10.02
C LEU A 344 -20.75 -6.95 -9.42
N LEU A 345 -21.51 -8.04 -9.62
CA LEU A 345 -21.09 -9.37 -9.15
C LEU A 345 -19.76 -9.83 -9.79
N TYR A 346 -19.60 -9.64 -11.11
CA TYR A 346 -18.34 -9.99 -11.79
C TYR A 346 -17.19 -9.08 -11.36
N TRP A 347 -17.46 -7.80 -11.12
CA TRP A 347 -16.47 -6.86 -10.60
C TRP A 347 -16.03 -7.20 -9.17
N ASP A 348 -16.96 -7.52 -8.27
CA ASP A 348 -16.68 -7.96 -6.91
C ASP A 348 -15.81 -9.21 -6.90
N CYS A 349 -16.08 -10.16 -7.82
CA CYS A 349 -15.27 -11.36 -8.00
C CYS A 349 -13.83 -11.01 -8.44
N LEU A 350 -13.66 -10.04 -9.34
CA LEU A 350 -12.35 -9.60 -9.79
C LEU A 350 -11.58 -8.82 -8.70
N ILE A 351 -12.26 -7.99 -7.92
CA ILE A 351 -11.70 -7.31 -6.75
C ILE A 351 -11.27 -8.35 -5.70
N GLY A 352 -12.13 -9.32 -5.41
CA GLY A 352 -11.82 -10.43 -4.51
C GLY A 352 -10.62 -11.25 -4.98
N TYR A 353 -10.53 -11.52 -6.28
CA TYR A 353 -9.35 -12.17 -6.87
C TYR A 353 -8.08 -11.34 -6.67
N ASN A 354 -8.13 -10.02 -6.84
CA ASN A 354 -6.97 -9.15 -6.63
C ASN A 354 -6.48 -9.19 -5.18
N VAL A 355 -7.40 -9.02 -4.23
CA VAL A 355 -7.08 -9.12 -2.80
C VAL A 355 -6.50 -10.49 -2.47
N PHE A 356 -7.08 -11.58 -3.00
CA PHE A 356 -6.55 -12.93 -2.83
C PHE A 356 -5.12 -13.10 -3.37
N VAL A 357 -4.82 -12.54 -4.55
CA VAL A 357 -3.46 -12.59 -5.11
C VAL A 357 -2.47 -11.83 -4.21
N ILE A 358 -2.86 -10.67 -3.69
CA ILE A 358 -2.03 -9.88 -2.76
C ILE A 358 -1.75 -10.68 -1.49
N THR A 359 -2.78 -11.28 -0.88
CA THR A 359 -2.63 -12.05 0.37
C THR A 359 -1.78 -13.30 0.17
N MET A 360 -2.02 -14.05 -0.91
CA MET A 360 -1.22 -15.23 -1.25
C MET A 360 0.24 -14.88 -1.51
N LYS A 361 0.53 -13.78 -2.23
CA LYS A 361 1.91 -13.33 -2.42
C LYS A 361 2.58 -12.96 -1.10
N ASN A 362 1.85 -12.36 -0.16
CA ASN A 362 2.38 -12.04 1.15
C ASN A 362 2.68 -13.30 1.97
N ILE A 363 1.76 -14.28 1.99
CA ILE A 363 1.99 -15.57 2.67
C ILE A 363 3.18 -16.31 2.06
N LEU A 364 3.27 -16.35 0.72
CA LEU A 364 4.39 -17.00 0.02
C LEU A 364 5.73 -16.27 0.20
N SER A 365 5.74 -15.02 0.70
CA SER A 365 6.96 -14.26 0.95
C SER A 365 7.84 -14.90 2.04
N ILE A 366 7.25 -15.61 3.02
CA ILE A 366 8.02 -16.35 4.05
C ILE A 366 8.88 -17.45 3.42
N LEU A 367 8.31 -18.17 2.44
CA LEU A 367 8.99 -19.24 1.72
C LEU A 367 10.13 -18.66 0.86
N ALA A 368 9.89 -17.48 0.28
CA ALA A 368 10.85 -16.80 -0.59
C ALA A 368 12.04 -16.20 0.17
N CYS A 369 11.79 -15.49 1.27
CA CYS A 369 12.82 -14.76 2.02
C CYS A 369 13.40 -15.58 3.19
N GLY A 370 12.58 -16.38 3.87
CA GLY A 370 12.98 -17.17 5.04
C GLY A 370 13.70 -18.46 4.68
N PHE A 371 13.14 -19.27 3.78
CA PHE A 371 13.61 -20.64 3.50
C PHE A 371 14.33 -20.80 2.15
N ILE A 372 14.93 -19.73 1.63
CA ILE A 372 15.49 -19.73 0.27
C ILE A 372 16.52 -20.84 0.03
N LYS A 373 17.36 -21.16 1.03
CA LYS A 373 18.38 -22.20 0.94
C LYS A 373 17.76 -23.59 0.76
N SER A 374 16.71 -23.92 1.51
CA SER A 374 16.03 -25.21 1.42
C SER A 374 15.15 -25.31 0.17
N LEU A 375 14.49 -24.22 -0.23
CA LEU A 375 13.60 -24.23 -1.40
C LEU A 375 14.36 -24.39 -2.72
N VAL A 376 15.52 -23.75 -2.86
CA VAL A 376 16.32 -23.85 -4.09
C VAL A 376 16.82 -25.28 -4.32
N VAL A 377 17.17 -26.00 -3.24
CA VAL A 377 17.69 -27.36 -3.33
C VAL A 377 16.59 -28.37 -3.62
N ASN A 378 15.43 -28.25 -2.97
CA ASN A 378 14.39 -29.30 -3.02
C ASN A 378 13.25 -29.00 -4.01
N HIS A 379 12.90 -27.72 -4.24
CA HIS A 379 11.65 -27.34 -4.91
C HIS A 379 11.82 -26.11 -5.83
N CYS A 380 12.77 -26.17 -6.76
CA CYS A 380 13.03 -25.10 -7.73
C CYS A 380 11.79 -24.78 -8.62
N TRP A 381 10.95 -25.77 -8.92
CA TRP A 381 9.71 -25.61 -9.69
C TRP A 381 8.71 -24.66 -9.01
N LEU A 382 8.64 -24.67 -7.66
CA LEU A 382 7.72 -23.86 -6.88
C LEU A 382 8.06 -22.36 -6.96
N ILE A 383 9.36 -22.06 -6.97
CA ILE A 383 9.89 -20.69 -7.11
C ILE A 383 9.50 -20.11 -8.47
N GLN A 384 9.61 -20.91 -9.53
CA GLN A 384 9.27 -20.50 -10.90
C GLN A 384 7.75 -20.33 -11.08
N LEU A 385 6.95 -21.27 -10.57
CA LEU A 385 5.48 -21.26 -10.74
C LEU A 385 4.81 -20.02 -10.11
N PHE A 386 5.27 -19.61 -8.93
CA PHE A 386 4.71 -18.49 -8.18
C PHE A 386 5.51 -17.18 -8.31
N SER A 387 6.60 -17.18 -9.07
CA SER A 387 7.50 -16.02 -9.23
C SER A 387 7.94 -15.43 -7.87
N LEU A 388 8.48 -16.30 -7.01
CA LEU A 388 8.88 -15.94 -5.65
C LEU A 388 10.14 -15.08 -5.67
N ALA A 389 10.00 -13.80 -5.31
CA ALA A 389 11.12 -12.85 -5.20
C ALA A 389 11.00 -12.04 -3.91
N CYS A 390 12.11 -11.91 -3.19
CA CYS A 390 12.20 -11.05 -2.01
C CYS A 390 12.48 -9.61 -2.46
N THR A 391 11.49 -8.72 -2.33
CA THR A 391 11.57 -7.33 -2.80
C THR A 391 12.12 -6.36 -1.76
N ILE A 392 12.12 -6.74 -0.47
CA ILE A 392 12.48 -5.84 0.63
C ILE A 392 14.00 -5.78 0.83
N LYS A 393 14.51 -4.54 0.99
CA LYS A 393 15.94 -4.27 1.28
C LYS A 393 16.33 -4.85 2.66
N GLY A 394 17.51 -5.45 2.74
CA GLY A 394 18.11 -5.96 3.98
C GLY A 394 17.72 -7.40 4.36
N TYR A 395 17.12 -8.18 3.47
CA TYR A 395 17.21 -9.65 3.55
C TYR A 395 18.53 -10.07 2.89
N SER A 396 19.20 -11.11 3.40
CA SER A 396 20.37 -11.66 2.69
C SER A 396 19.91 -12.15 1.33
N LYS A 397 20.45 -11.56 0.28
CA LYS A 397 20.03 -11.82 -1.10
C LYS A 397 20.67 -13.12 -1.58
N ARG A 398 20.05 -13.67 -2.62
CA ARG A 398 20.59 -14.78 -3.41
C ARG A 398 21.92 -14.33 -4.04
N GLY A 399 23.04 -14.49 -3.34
CA GLY A 399 24.35 -14.18 -3.92
C GLY A 399 25.45 -13.59 -3.02
N ASP A 400 25.38 -13.62 -1.68
CA ASP A 400 26.55 -13.18 -0.87
C ASP A 400 27.77 -14.15 -0.97
N HIS A 401 27.68 -15.20 -1.81
CA HIS A 401 28.82 -16.03 -2.25
C HIS A 401 28.90 -16.31 -3.76
N LEU A 402 28.04 -15.70 -4.60
CA LEU A 402 28.15 -15.85 -6.06
C LEU A 402 28.17 -14.48 -6.72
N GLY A 403 29.30 -14.21 -7.37
CA GLY A 403 29.60 -12.97 -8.07
C GLY A 403 28.48 -12.52 -9.00
N TRP A 404 28.21 -11.22 -8.90
CA TRP A 404 27.47 -10.41 -9.84
C TRP A 404 27.96 -10.64 -11.27
N HIS A 405 27.25 -11.45 -12.07
CA HIS A 405 27.12 -11.29 -13.51
C HIS A 405 26.14 -12.35 -14.03
N LEU A 406 25.20 -11.94 -14.89
CA LEU A 406 24.09 -12.71 -15.48
C LEU A 406 22.85 -12.91 -14.59
N LEU A 407 22.03 -11.87 -14.51
CA LEU A 407 20.65 -11.83 -15.05
C LEU A 407 20.01 -10.50 -14.58
N LEU A 408 20.35 -9.42 -15.28
CA LEU A 408 19.63 -8.16 -15.20
C LEU A 408 18.44 -8.24 -16.15
N PHE A 409 17.23 -8.24 -15.60
CA PHE A 409 16.10 -7.56 -16.23
C PHE A 409 15.70 -6.39 -15.31
N PRO A 410 15.53 -5.18 -15.84
CA PRO A 410 15.40 -3.98 -15.03
C PRO A 410 14.03 -3.92 -14.37
N ALA A 411 14.01 -3.68 -13.06
CA ALA A 411 12.88 -3.00 -12.44
C ALA A 411 12.94 -1.54 -12.90
N ALA A 412 11.97 -1.14 -13.73
CA ALA A 412 11.84 0.22 -14.18
C ALA A 412 11.46 1.15 -13.01
N ALA A 413 12.16 2.29 -12.98
CA ALA A 413 11.78 3.59 -12.42
C ALA A 413 11.63 3.75 -10.90
N GLU A 414 12.65 4.34 -10.29
CA GLU A 414 12.52 5.61 -9.56
C GLU A 414 13.88 6.34 -9.56
N GLU A 415 13.94 7.50 -10.23
CA GLU A 415 15.05 8.46 -10.28
C GLU A 415 15.23 9.15 -8.91
N SER A 416 16.44 9.20 -8.32
CA SER A 416 17.58 10.12 -8.56
C SER A 416 17.41 11.51 -7.91
N VAL A 417 18.22 11.80 -6.88
CA VAL A 417 18.68 13.15 -6.47
C VAL A 417 19.99 13.01 -5.64
N GLN A 418 21.07 13.64 -6.14
CA GLN A 418 22.38 14.09 -5.55
C GLN A 418 23.21 13.14 -4.63
N GLU A 419 24.53 12.98 -4.72
CA GLU A 419 25.66 13.90 -5.03
C GLU A 419 26.99 13.10 -5.29
N PRO A 420 28.18 13.70 -5.56
CA PRO A 420 29.03 13.38 -6.71
C PRO A 420 30.27 12.50 -6.47
N LEU A 421 30.81 12.01 -7.58
CA LEU A 421 32.05 11.26 -7.77
C LEU A 421 33.33 11.95 -7.26
N LEU A 422 34.24 11.16 -6.69
CA LEU A 422 35.70 11.31 -6.83
C LEU A 422 36.36 9.91 -6.80
N PRO A 423 37.25 9.55 -7.76
CA PRO A 423 37.88 8.24 -7.81
C PRO A 423 39.29 8.26 -7.18
N LEU A 424 39.64 7.22 -6.44
CA LEU A 424 41.03 6.92 -6.10
C LEU A 424 41.32 5.44 -6.34
N ARG A 425 42.33 5.22 -7.20
CA ARG A 425 42.80 3.98 -7.79
C ARG A 425 44.08 3.57 -7.07
N THR A 426 44.18 2.35 -6.54
CA THR A 426 45.46 1.61 -6.44
C THR A 426 45.24 0.09 -6.41
N PRO A 427 46.19 -0.71 -6.93
CA PRO A 427 46.00 -2.13 -7.22
C PRO A 427 46.74 -3.07 -6.24
N GLY A 428 46.38 -4.37 -6.25
CA GLY A 428 47.35 -5.44 -6.00
C GLY A 428 46.93 -6.56 -5.04
N SER A 429 46.80 -7.75 -5.63
CA SER A 429 47.48 -9.00 -5.22
C SER A 429 46.65 -10.21 -4.74
N ALA A 430 47.08 -11.35 -5.32
CA ALA A 430 47.07 -12.73 -4.83
C ALA A 430 45.77 -13.57 -4.86
N GLN A 431 45.72 -14.45 -5.87
CA GLN A 431 44.92 -15.67 -5.96
C GLN A 431 45.57 -16.81 -5.16
N HIS A 432 44.77 -17.64 -4.47
CA HIS A 432 44.99 -19.07 -4.26
C HIS A 432 43.65 -19.80 -4.03
N PRO A 433 43.56 -21.12 -4.31
CA PRO A 433 42.35 -21.74 -4.88
C PRO A 433 41.38 -22.24 -3.81
N VAL A 434 40.08 -21.99 -4.01
CA VAL A 434 39.01 -22.62 -3.22
C VAL A 434 38.40 -23.75 -4.05
N ALA A 435 38.36 -24.93 -3.44
CA ALA A 435 37.77 -26.14 -3.99
C ALA A 435 36.34 -25.90 -4.49
N SER A 436 36.12 -26.20 -5.77
CA SER A 436 34.84 -26.11 -6.45
C SER A 436 33.87 -27.18 -5.94
N VAL A 437 32.96 -26.80 -5.04
CA VAL A 437 31.73 -27.57 -4.80
C VAL A 437 30.82 -27.34 -6.00
N LYS A 438 30.59 -28.40 -6.78
CA LYS A 438 29.78 -28.38 -8.00
C LYS A 438 28.30 -28.34 -7.62
N VAL A 439 27.71 -27.15 -7.54
CA VAL A 439 26.26 -26.99 -7.41
C VAL A 439 25.67 -26.81 -8.80
N GLN A 440 24.82 -27.75 -9.20
CA GLN A 440 24.14 -27.79 -10.48
C GLN A 440 23.14 -26.60 -10.56
N PRO A 441 23.23 -25.73 -11.58
CA PRO A 441 22.19 -24.72 -11.78
C PRO A 441 20.88 -25.39 -12.19
N CYS A 442 19.73 -24.84 -11.77
CA CYS A 442 18.41 -25.25 -12.26
C CYS A 442 18.32 -24.96 -13.77
N LEU A 443 18.86 -25.84 -14.61
CA LEU A 443 18.59 -25.87 -16.04
C LEU A 443 17.30 -26.68 -16.27
N LEU A 444 16.37 -26.09 -17.00
CA LEU A 444 15.33 -26.86 -17.69
C LEU A 444 16.00 -27.84 -18.66
N THR A 445 15.59 -29.10 -18.61
CA THR A 445 15.67 -30.03 -19.74
C THR A 445 14.90 -29.44 -20.93
N PRO A 446 15.46 -29.45 -22.16
CA PRO A 446 14.81 -28.86 -23.33
C PRO A 446 13.81 -29.86 -23.90
N ALA A 447 12.59 -29.90 -23.35
CA ALA A 447 11.51 -30.71 -23.91
C ALA A 447 10.12 -30.16 -23.52
N ALA A 448 9.87 -28.86 -23.68
CA ALA A 448 8.52 -28.28 -23.68
C ALA A 448 8.51 -26.79 -24.07
N VAL A 449 9.13 -26.41 -25.21
CA VAL A 449 8.87 -25.11 -25.84
C VAL A 449 8.91 -25.29 -27.35
N THR A 450 7.79 -25.74 -27.92
CA THR A 450 7.50 -25.62 -29.34
C THR A 450 6.08 -25.10 -29.46
N MET A 451 5.92 -23.78 -29.48
CA MET A 451 4.94 -23.07 -30.30
C MET A 451 5.10 -21.56 -30.13
N PHE A 452 5.00 -20.85 -31.26
CA PHE A 452 5.03 -19.39 -31.43
C PHE A 452 6.40 -18.69 -31.47
N THR A 453 7.16 -18.98 -32.52
CA THR A 453 7.93 -17.94 -33.22
C THR A 453 7.02 -17.29 -34.27
N CYS A 454 6.58 -16.05 -34.04
CA CYS A 454 6.04 -15.19 -35.09
C CYS A 454 6.97 -13.99 -35.28
N THR A 455 7.88 -14.11 -36.25
CA THR A 455 8.85 -13.08 -36.63
C THR A 455 8.32 -12.35 -37.87
N ARG A 456 7.60 -11.24 -37.68
CA ARG A 456 7.63 -10.04 -38.55
C ARG A 456 6.64 -8.98 -38.04
N THR A 457 7.20 -7.85 -37.66
CA THR A 457 6.54 -6.66 -37.09
C THR A 457 5.76 -5.81 -38.11
N SER A 458 5.62 -6.25 -39.36
CA SER A 458 4.94 -5.47 -40.42
C SER A 458 3.50 -5.89 -40.70
N GLU A 459 3.05 -7.10 -40.33
CA GLU A 459 1.68 -7.59 -40.59
C GLU A 459 0.68 -7.28 -39.45
N CYS A 460 1.17 -6.97 -38.25
CA CYS A 460 0.32 -6.62 -37.09
C CYS A 460 -0.32 -5.23 -37.21
N ALA A 461 0.28 -4.31 -37.98
CA ALA A 461 -0.23 -2.95 -38.16
C ALA A 461 -1.43 -2.87 -39.13
N GLU A 462 -1.54 -3.78 -40.10
CA GLU A 462 -2.68 -3.83 -41.02
C GLU A 462 -3.90 -4.55 -40.43
N GLN A 463 -3.70 -5.57 -39.57
CA GLN A 463 -4.81 -6.21 -38.87
C GLN A 463 -5.48 -5.28 -37.84
N LEU A 464 -4.72 -4.42 -37.15
CA LEU A 464 -5.30 -3.41 -36.23
C LEU A 464 -6.17 -2.38 -36.95
N LYS A 465 -5.80 -1.97 -38.19
CA LYS A 465 -6.64 -1.07 -39.01
C LYS A 465 -7.93 -1.75 -39.48
N ALA A 466 -7.92 -3.04 -39.75
CA ALA A 466 -9.11 -3.78 -40.16
C ALA A 466 -10.09 -4.05 -39.01
N THR A 467 -9.63 -4.08 -37.75
CA THR A 467 -10.50 -4.34 -36.58
C THR A 467 -11.13 -3.08 -35.97
N LEU A 468 -10.55 -1.89 -36.22
CA LEU A 468 -11.03 -0.62 -35.63
C LEU A 468 -12.11 0.09 -36.47
N VAL A 469 -12.21 -0.19 -37.77
CA VAL A 469 -13.18 0.47 -38.68
C VAL A 469 -14.66 0.09 -38.45
N PRO A 470 -15.04 -1.12 -37.99
CA PRO A 470 -16.45 -1.42 -37.71
C PRO A 470 -16.95 -0.86 -36.36
N VAL A 471 -16.06 -0.50 -35.43
CA VAL A 471 -16.43 0.03 -34.10
C VAL A 471 -17.07 1.42 -34.19
N TYR A 472 -16.72 2.20 -35.23
CA TYR A 472 -17.26 3.54 -35.46
C TYR A 472 -18.74 3.54 -35.92
N SER A 473 -19.24 2.42 -36.45
CA SER A 473 -20.59 2.31 -37.02
C SER A 473 -21.67 1.92 -35.98
N ARG A 474 -21.29 1.22 -34.90
CA ARG A 474 -22.24 0.75 -33.87
C ARG A 474 -22.49 1.71 -32.70
N SER A 475 -21.75 2.82 -32.63
CA SER A 475 -21.88 3.83 -31.56
C SER A 475 -23.18 4.68 -31.62
N LYS A 476 -24.07 4.47 -32.60
CA LYS A 476 -25.27 5.31 -32.79
C LYS A 476 -26.48 4.96 -31.93
N ASN A 477 -26.45 3.85 -31.17
CA ASN A 477 -27.57 3.43 -30.31
C ASN A 477 -27.13 3.17 -28.86
N CYS A 478 -26.53 4.16 -28.20
CA CYS A 478 -26.36 4.13 -26.75
C CYS A 478 -27.61 4.71 -26.06
N THR A 479 -28.66 3.90 -25.92
CA THR A 479 -29.83 4.19 -25.07
C THR A 479 -29.63 3.64 -23.65
N GLY A 480 -28.41 3.70 -23.12
CA GLY A 480 -27.98 3.13 -21.83
C GLY A 480 -27.17 4.10 -20.96
N VAL A 481 -27.41 5.40 -21.11
CA VAL A 481 -26.65 6.48 -20.44
C VAL A 481 -26.85 6.46 -18.91
N ASN A 482 -28.00 5.96 -18.44
CA ASN A 482 -28.31 5.87 -17.01
C ASN A 482 -27.57 4.75 -16.27
N GLU A 483 -27.10 3.70 -16.95
CA GLU A 483 -26.43 2.57 -16.29
C GLU A 483 -24.91 2.78 -16.17
N VAL A 484 -24.29 3.44 -17.15
CA VAL A 484 -22.84 3.76 -17.11
C VAL A 484 -22.50 4.77 -16.01
N TYR A 485 -23.43 5.66 -15.67
CA TYR A 485 -23.26 6.63 -14.59
C TYR A 485 -23.21 5.97 -13.20
N GLU A 486 -23.98 4.89 -13.01
CA GLU A 486 -24.09 4.18 -11.73
C GLU A 486 -22.99 3.11 -11.55
N MET A 487 -22.41 2.59 -12.63
CA MET A 487 -21.25 1.69 -12.55
C MET A 487 -20.04 2.38 -11.89
N PHE A 488 -19.85 3.68 -12.12
CA PHE A 488 -18.75 4.43 -11.51
C PHE A 488 -19.09 5.02 -10.15
N ARG A 489 -20.35 5.21 -9.76
CA ARG A 489 -20.71 5.65 -8.41
C ARG A 489 -20.49 4.57 -7.33
N VAL A 490 -20.22 3.33 -7.75
CA VAL A 490 -19.92 2.17 -6.89
C VAL A 490 -18.43 1.74 -7.00
N ILE A 491 -17.71 2.18 -8.03
CA ILE A 491 -16.28 1.85 -8.26
C ILE A 491 -15.34 3.02 -7.87
N LEU A 492 -15.89 4.23 -7.80
CA LEU A 492 -15.28 5.47 -7.31
C LEU A 492 -16.14 5.90 -6.12
#